data_AF-A0A7V8BK21-F1
#
_entry.id   AF-A0A7V8BK21-F1
#
_cell.length_a   1.000
_cell.length_b   1.000
_cell.length_c   1.000
_cell.angle_alpha   90.00
_cell.angle_beta   90.00
_cell.angle_gamma   90.00
#
_symmetry.space_group_name_H-M   'P 1'
#
loop_
_entity.id
_entity.type
_entity.pdbx_description
1 polymer ?
#
loop_
_entity_poly.entity_id
_entity_poly.type
_entity_poly.pdbx_seq_one_letter_code
_entity_poly.pdbx_strand_id
1 'polypeptide(L)'
;RAGADYLLGGLMAIGALVAWTWYPVRNARWLRRRPQLASSTWATAQGMATLPLAALGMAGMMVWNAAAGAAAPLLGPRPVVFVAWMLMIGLTASWLGTLLWNRASQLLPTALAGQLIVFETLAALAYAFIWQGAWPAATVAAGIALLVAGVVLGVRAFARPPTCEQVIEPSSGD
;
A
#
# COMPACT_ATOMS: atom_id res chain seq x y z
N ARG A 1 22.14 -9.88 -22.87
CA ARG A 1 21.41 -10.54 -21.76
C ARG A 1 20.87 -9.48 -20.82
N ALA A 2 21.71 -8.66 -20.18
CA ALA A 2 21.29 -7.54 -19.31
C ALA A 2 20.14 -6.66 -19.86
N GLY A 3 20.19 -6.22 -21.13
CA GLY A 3 19.14 -5.37 -21.71
C GLY A 3 17.73 -6.01 -21.77
N ALA A 4 17.66 -7.31 -22.04
CA ALA A 4 16.38 -8.05 -22.06
C ALA A 4 15.85 -8.26 -20.64
N ASP A 5 16.75 -8.49 -19.67
CA ASP A 5 16.41 -8.63 -18.26
C ASP A 5 15.87 -7.31 -17.68
N TYR A 6 16.47 -6.17 -18.04
CA TYR A 6 15.97 -4.84 -17.65
C TYR A 6 14.62 -4.51 -18.27
N LEU A 7 14.40 -4.87 -19.55
CA LEU A 7 13.12 -4.69 -20.22
C LEU A 7 12.02 -5.53 -19.57
N LEU A 8 12.30 -6.81 -19.31
CA LEU A 8 11.37 -7.70 -18.61
C LEU A 8 11.05 -7.18 -17.21
N GLY A 9 12.06 -6.77 -16.45
CA GLY A 9 11.90 -6.15 -15.13
C GLY A 9 11.06 -4.87 -15.20
N GLY A 10 11.29 -4.03 -16.20
CA GLY A 10 10.49 -2.81 -16.42
C GLY A 10 9.02 -3.12 -16.73
N LEU A 11 8.76 -4.08 -17.61
CA LEU A 11 7.40 -4.51 -17.94
C LEU A 11 6.68 -5.11 -16.71
N MET A 12 7.39 -5.93 -15.92
CA MET A 12 6.87 -6.47 -14.68
C MET A 12 6.56 -5.37 -13.66
N ALA A 13 7.44 -4.37 -13.52
CA ALA A 13 7.23 -3.24 -12.62
C ALA A 13 6.00 -2.40 -13.04
N ILE A 14 5.81 -2.15 -14.34
CA ILE A 14 4.63 -1.46 -14.85
C ILE A 14 3.36 -2.29 -14.61
N GLY A 15 3.41 -3.60 -14.88
CA GLY A 15 2.30 -4.51 -14.62
C GLY A 15 1.91 -4.52 -13.13
N ALA A 16 2.90 -4.58 -12.24
CA ALA A 16 2.70 -4.49 -10.81
C ALA A 16 2.08 -3.15 -10.39
N LEU A 17 2.56 -2.03 -10.95
CA LEU A 17 2.02 -0.70 -10.69
C LEU A 17 0.55 -0.59 -11.10
N VAL A 18 0.19 -1.11 -12.28
CA VAL A 18 -1.19 -1.11 -12.77
C VAL A 18 -2.08 -1.97 -11.87
N ALA A 19 -1.64 -3.20 -11.55
CA ALA A 19 -2.37 -4.11 -10.69
C ALA A 19 -2.59 -3.52 -9.29
N TRP A 20 -1.53 -2.96 -8.70
CA TRP A 20 -1.57 -2.33 -7.38
C TRP A 20 -2.42 -1.06 -7.36
N THR A 21 -2.43 -0.26 -8.42
CA THR A 21 -3.29 0.94 -8.47
C THR A 21 -4.76 0.58 -8.63
N TRP A 22 -5.03 -0.44 -9.46
CA TRP A 22 -6.39 -0.90 -9.73
C TRP A 22 -7.07 -1.48 -8.49
N TYR A 23 -6.34 -2.30 -7.73
CA TYR A 23 -6.88 -3.08 -6.63
C TYR A 23 -7.56 -2.21 -5.53
N PRO A 24 -6.91 -1.20 -4.91
CA PRO A 24 -7.51 -0.36 -3.89
C PRO A 24 -8.75 0.38 -4.39
N VAL A 25 -8.72 0.88 -5.63
CA VAL A 25 -9.85 1.61 -6.22
C VAL A 25 -11.04 0.67 -6.43
N ARG A 26 -10.81 -0.57 -6.83
CA ARG A 26 -11.88 -1.57 -6.99
C ARG A 26 -12.36 -2.09 -5.63
N ASN A 27 -11.45 -2.37 -4.70
CA ASN A 27 -11.75 -2.81 -3.34
C ASN A 27 -12.61 -1.77 -2.61
N ALA A 28 -12.21 -0.50 -2.63
CA ALA A 28 -12.98 0.60 -2.03
C ALA A 28 -14.38 0.73 -2.65
N ARG A 29 -14.49 0.63 -3.99
CA ARG A 29 -15.80 0.63 -4.68
C ARG A 29 -16.66 -0.56 -4.30
N TRP A 30 -16.08 -1.74 -4.10
CA TRP A 30 -16.80 -2.95 -3.72
C TRP A 30 -17.32 -2.88 -2.28
N LEU A 31 -16.49 -2.36 -1.36
CA LEU A 31 -16.83 -2.16 0.05
C LEU A 31 -17.93 -1.09 0.22
N ARG A 32 -17.82 0.05 -0.49
CA ARG A 32 -18.84 1.11 -0.45
C ARG A 32 -20.22 0.67 -0.95
N ARG A 33 -20.28 -0.32 -1.85
CA ARG A 33 -21.54 -0.91 -2.32
C ARG A 33 -22.14 -1.92 -1.33
N ARG A 34 -21.42 -2.30 -0.28
CA ARG A 34 -21.84 -3.31 0.72
C ARG A 34 -21.53 -2.84 2.14
N PRO A 35 -22.20 -1.78 2.64
CA PRO A 35 -21.98 -1.26 3.99
C PRO A 35 -22.29 -2.28 5.10
N GLN A 36 -23.09 -3.30 4.81
CA GLN A 36 -23.41 -4.41 5.72
C GLN A 36 -22.23 -5.35 6.02
N LEU A 37 -21.16 -5.32 5.21
CA LEU A 37 -19.98 -6.14 5.45
C LEU A 37 -18.98 -5.39 6.35
N ALA A 38 -18.71 -5.94 7.52
CA ALA A 38 -17.68 -5.41 8.39
C ALA A 38 -16.31 -5.46 7.72
N SER A 39 -15.56 -4.34 7.78
CA SER A 39 -14.21 -4.22 7.22
C SER A 39 -13.23 -5.26 7.78
N SER A 40 -13.43 -5.70 9.02
CA SER A 40 -12.66 -6.77 9.68
C SER A 40 -12.94 -8.13 9.05
N THR A 41 -14.21 -8.49 8.81
CA THR A 41 -14.59 -9.76 8.18
C THR A 41 -14.02 -9.86 6.77
N TRP A 42 -14.06 -8.76 6.01
CA TRP A 42 -13.46 -8.71 4.67
C TRP A 42 -11.93 -8.86 4.70
N ALA A 43 -11.25 -8.17 5.61
CA ALA A 43 -9.80 -8.31 5.78
C ALA A 43 -9.39 -9.73 6.17
N THR A 44 -10.14 -10.37 7.08
CA THR A 44 -9.90 -11.76 7.48
C THR A 44 -10.16 -12.73 6.34
N ALA A 45 -11.23 -12.55 5.56
CA ALA A 45 -11.53 -13.38 4.40
C ALA A 45 -10.42 -13.30 3.33
N GLN A 46 -9.91 -12.10 3.07
CA GLN A 46 -8.77 -11.90 2.17
C GLN A 46 -7.52 -12.61 2.69
N GLY A 47 -7.22 -12.48 3.99
CA GLY A 47 -6.13 -13.19 4.64
C GLY A 47 -6.25 -14.71 4.45
N MET A 48 -7.40 -15.28 4.78
CA MET A 48 -7.68 -16.72 4.63
C MET A 48 -7.57 -17.20 3.18
N ALA A 49 -8.03 -16.39 2.21
CA ALA A 49 -7.93 -16.74 0.79
C ALA A 49 -6.47 -16.73 0.28
N THR A 50 -5.63 -15.84 0.80
CA THR A 50 -4.21 -15.73 0.39
C THR A 50 -3.28 -16.69 1.12
N LEU A 51 -3.69 -17.22 2.28
CA LEU A 51 -2.85 -18.09 3.13
C LEU A 51 -2.40 -19.39 2.43
N PRO A 52 -3.27 -20.11 1.70
CA PRO A 52 -2.85 -21.29 0.92
C PRO A 52 -1.85 -20.93 -0.19
N LEU A 53 -2.07 -19.81 -0.88
CA LEU A 53 -1.17 -19.34 -1.94
C LEU A 53 0.21 -18.99 -1.37
N ALA A 54 0.25 -18.33 -0.21
CA ALA A 54 1.50 -18.02 0.49
C ALA A 54 2.24 -19.29 0.93
N ALA A 55 1.52 -20.29 1.46
CA ALA A 55 2.09 -21.57 1.85
C ALA A 55 2.69 -22.32 0.64
N LEU A 56 1.98 -22.35 -0.48
CA LEU A 56 2.47 -22.95 -1.73
C LEU A 56 3.69 -22.21 -2.29
N GLY A 57 3.67 -20.87 -2.28
CA GLY A 57 4.81 -20.06 -2.71
C GLY A 57 6.05 -20.31 -1.85
N MET A 58 5.88 -20.39 -0.53
CA MET A 58 6.95 -20.72 0.40
C MET A 58 7.50 -22.14 0.16
N ALA A 59 6.62 -23.14 -0.01
CA ALA A 59 7.04 -24.50 -0.33
C ALA A 59 7.82 -24.56 -1.68
N GLY A 60 7.33 -23.87 -2.71
CA GLY A 60 8.02 -23.77 -4.00
C GLY A 60 9.41 -23.14 -3.88
N MET A 61 9.55 -22.08 -3.08
CA MET A 61 10.84 -21.44 -2.84
C MET A 61 11.80 -22.34 -2.05
N MET A 62 11.31 -23.16 -1.12
CA MET A 62 12.14 -24.17 -0.46
C MET A 62 12.67 -25.21 -1.43
N VAL A 63 11.80 -25.74 -2.29
CA VAL A 63 12.20 -26.72 -3.31
C VAL A 63 13.24 -26.11 -4.25
N TRP A 64 13.03 -24.86 -4.68
CA TRP A 64 13.97 -24.13 -5.53
C TRP A 64 15.34 -23.94 -4.86
N ASN A 65 15.36 -23.45 -3.62
CA ASN A 65 16.61 -23.23 -2.88
C ASN A 65 17.34 -24.54 -2.58
N ALA A 66 16.60 -25.61 -2.28
CA ALA A 66 17.18 -26.94 -2.10
C ALA A 66 17.81 -27.45 -3.40
N ALA A 67 17.14 -27.29 -4.55
CA ALA A 67 17.68 -27.64 -5.85
C ALA A 67 18.91 -26.79 -6.23
N ALA A 68 18.99 -25.55 -5.77
CA ALA A 68 20.13 -24.66 -5.96
C ALA A 68 21.29 -24.89 -4.96
N GLY A 69 21.20 -25.87 -4.06
CA GLY A 69 22.22 -26.15 -3.04
C GLY A 69 22.28 -25.12 -1.90
N ALA A 70 21.30 -24.23 -1.79
CA ALA A 70 21.19 -23.18 -0.78
C ALA A 70 20.11 -23.49 0.25
N ALA A 71 19.95 -24.78 0.62
CA ALA A 71 18.97 -25.21 1.60
C ALA A 71 19.28 -24.60 2.97
N ALA A 72 18.34 -23.79 3.48
CA ALA A 72 18.42 -23.19 4.81
C ALA A 72 17.24 -23.64 5.67
N PRO A 73 17.39 -23.71 7.01
CA PRO A 73 16.29 -23.98 7.91
C PRO A 73 15.19 -22.91 7.75
N LEU A 74 13.93 -23.33 7.60
CA LEU A 74 12.77 -22.44 7.38
C LEU A 74 12.71 -21.27 8.37
N LEU A 75 12.98 -21.54 9.65
CA LEU A 75 12.82 -20.58 10.74
C LEU A 75 14.15 -19.88 11.10
N GLY A 76 15.22 -20.19 10.38
CA GLY A 76 16.56 -19.68 10.64
C GLY A 76 17.13 -20.09 12.02
N PRO A 77 18.24 -19.45 12.44
CA PRO A 77 18.94 -19.79 13.68
C PRO A 77 18.19 -19.39 14.97
N ARG A 78 17.20 -18.50 14.87
CA ARG A 78 16.42 -17.96 16.01
C ARG A 78 14.92 -18.09 15.74
N PRO A 79 14.36 -19.32 15.76
CA PRO A 79 13.01 -19.60 15.30
C PRO A 79 11.94 -18.83 16.08
N VAL A 80 12.07 -18.75 17.41
CA VAL A 80 11.09 -18.04 18.27
C VAL A 80 11.04 -16.56 17.94
N VAL A 81 12.19 -15.91 17.80
CA VAL A 81 12.28 -14.48 17.47
C VAL A 81 11.72 -14.23 16.08
N PHE A 82 12.08 -15.06 15.10
CA PHE A 82 11.57 -14.97 13.74
C PHE A 82 10.04 -15.08 13.69
N VAL A 83 9.47 -16.12 14.33
CA VAL A 83 8.02 -16.32 14.39
C VAL A 83 7.33 -15.16 15.10
N ALA A 84 7.89 -14.66 16.21
CA ALA A 84 7.34 -13.50 16.90
C ALA A 84 7.29 -12.25 16.01
N TRP A 85 8.37 -11.95 15.26
CA TRP A 85 8.37 -10.84 14.30
C TRP A 85 7.40 -11.06 13.14
N MET A 86 7.33 -12.27 12.59
CA MET A 86 6.38 -12.61 11.52
C MET A 86 4.93 -12.43 11.98
N LEU A 87 4.58 -12.92 13.17
CA LEU A 87 3.25 -12.73 13.75
C LEU A 87 2.96 -11.26 14.03
N MET A 88 3.91 -10.53 14.60
CA MET A 88 3.73 -9.12 14.91
C MET A 88 3.53 -8.28 13.66
N ILE A 89 4.38 -8.42 12.64
CA ILE A 89 4.28 -7.68 11.38
C ILE A 89 3.06 -8.15 10.59
N GLY A 90 2.76 -9.46 10.57
CA GLY A 90 1.56 -10.00 9.93
C GLY A 90 0.28 -9.43 10.54
N LEU A 91 0.18 -9.38 11.87
CA LEU A 91 -1.01 -8.88 12.55
C LEU A 91 -1.12 -7.35 12.46
N THR A 92 -0.03 -6.61 12.68
CA THR A 92 -0.06 -5.14 12.70
C THR A 92 -0.02 -4.56 11.29
N ALA A 93 0.99 -4.89 10.48
CA ALA A 93 1.13 -4.29 9.15
C ALA A 93 0.09 -4.83 8.17
N SER A 94 -0.22 -6.13 8.20
CA SER A 94 -1.16 -6.71 7.22
C SER A 94 -2.61 -6.61 7.69
N TRP A 95 -2.96 -7.24 8.82
CA TRP A 95 -4.36 -7.30 9.24
C TRP A 95 -4.89 -5.95 9.75
N LEU A 96 -4.22 -5.33 10.72
CA LEU A 96 -4.63 -4.03 11.25
C LEU A 96 -4.46 -2.92 10.19
N GLY A 97 -3.37 -2.93 9.42
CA GLY A 97 -3.18 -2.02 8.28
C GLY A 97 -4.32 -2.10 7.27
N THR A 98 -4.71 -3.31 6.84
CA THR A 98 -5.84 -3.51 5.92
C THR A 98 -7.16 -3.06 6.54
N LEU A 99 -7.37 -3.28 7.84
CA LEU A 99 -8.58 -2.83 8.54
C LEU A 99 -8.68 -1.30 8.57
N LEU A 100 -7.60 -0.61 8.96
CA LEU A 100 -7.54 0.85 8.97
C LEU A 100 -7.71 1.42 7.55
N TRP A 101 -7.07 0.81 6.56
CA TRP A 101 -7.20 1.17 5.16
C TRP A 101 -8.63 1.02 4.63
N ASN A 102 -9.28 -0.11 4.93
CA ASN A 102 -10.66 -0.37 4.54
C ASN A 102 -11.61 0.64 5.17
N ARG A 103 -11.38 1.00 6.44
CA ARG A 103 -12.15 2.02 7.16
C ARG A 103 -11.94 3.41 6.54
N ALA A 104 -10.70 3.79 6.27
CA ALA A 104 -10.36 5.03 5.57
C ALA A 104 -11.01 5.08 4.17
N SER A 105 -11.00 3.98 3.43
CA SER A 105 -11.59 3.87 2.08
C SER A 105 -13.12 4.05 2.05
N GLN A 106 -13.80 3.81 3.18
CA GLN A 106 -15.23 4.09 3.34
C GLN A 106 -15.48 5.55 3.71
N LEU A 107 -14.60 6.16 4.51
CA LEU A 107 -14.79 7.50 5.06
C LEU A 107 -14.25 8.62 4.17
N LEU A 108 -13.23 8.34 3.34
CA LEU A 108 -12.55 9.35 2.53
C LEU A 108 -12.78 9.16 1.02
N PRO A 109 -12.88 10.26 0.25
CA PRO A 109 -12.73 10.24 -1.20
C PRO A 109 -11.44 9.55 -1.63
N THR A 110 -11.48 8.78 -2.73
CA THR A 110 -10.33 8.03 -3.24
C THR A 110 -9.09 8.89 -3.51
N ALA A 111 -9.28 10.19 -3.80
CA ALA A 111 -8.20 11.15 -3.94
C ALA A 111 -7.40 11.39 -2.64
N LEU A 112 -8.08 11.47 -1.49
CA LEU A 112 -7.43 11.66 -0.19
C LEU A 112 -6.78 10.36 0.31
N ALA A 113 -7.32 9.20 -0.07
CA ALA A 113 -6.69 7.90 0.21
C ALA A 113 -5.30 7.79 -0.46
N GLY A 114 -5.14 8.32 -1.68
CA GLY A 114 -3.83 8.39 -2.34
C GLY A 114 -2.80 9.22 -1.56
N GLN A 115 -3.24 10.29 -0.90
CA GLN A 115 -2.36 11.13 -0.07
C GLN A 115 -1.90 10.40 1.20
N LEU A 116 -2.74 9.54 1.77
CA LEU A 116 -2.41 8.76 2.97
C LEU A 116 -1.20 7.83 2.74
N ILE A 117 -1.10 7.22 1.55
CA ILE A 117 0.03 6.36 1.17
C ILE A 117 1.35 7.15 1.17
N VAL A 118 1.31 8.42 0.75
CA VAL A 118 2.52 9.25 0.76
C VAL A 118 2.96 9.54 2.20
N PHE A 119 2.02 9.81 3.10
CA PHE A 119 2.33 10.00 4.53
C PHE A 119 2.92 8.75 5.17
N GLU A 120 2.42 7.56 4.82
CA GLU A 120 3.00 6.29 5.28
C GLU A 120 4.47 6.16 4.86
N THR A 121 4.77 6.49 3.60
CA THR A 121 6.15 6.46 3.08
C THR A 121 7.06 7.45 3.81
N LEU A 122 6.57 8.67 4.06
CA LEU A 122 7.31 9.69 4.82
C LEU A 122 7.59 9.25 6.26
N ALA A 123 6.61 8.64 6.93
CA ALA A 123 6.78 8.11 8.28
C ALA A 123 7.80 6.97 8.32
N ALA A 124 7.77 6.06 7.33
CA ALA A 124 8.75 4.98 7.21
C ALA A 124 10.17 5.51 7.00
N LEU A 125 10.34 6.52 6.13
CA LEU A 125 11.63 7.19 5.92
C LEU A 125 12.13 7.86 7.21
N ALA A 126 11.25 8.61 7.89
CA ALA A 126 11.59 9.26 9.15
C ALA A 126 12.04 8.23 10.21
N TYR A 127 11.28 7.15 10.38
CA TYR A 127 11.65 6.06 11.29
C TYR A 127 13.00 5.45 10.92
N ALA A 128 13.25 5.19 9.63
CA ALA A 128 14.51 4.61 9.17
C ALA A 128 15.72 5.52 9.49
N PHE A 129 15.59 6.84 9.32
CA PHE A 129 16.66 7.79 9.65
C PHE A 129 16.88 7.93 11.15
N ILE A 130 15.81 7.98 11.94
CA ILE A 130 15.89 7.99 13.41
C ILE A 130 16.59 6.73 13.90
N TRP A 131 16.18 5.56 13.39
CA TRP A 131 16.77 4.28 13.77
C TRP A 131 18.25 4.17 13.42
N GLN A 132 18.64 4.71 12.26
CA GLN A 132 20.04 4.72 11.82
C GLN A 132 20.89 5.80 12.51
N GLY A 133 20.26 6.76 13.22
CA GLY A 133 20.96 7.91 13.80
C GLY A 133 21.68 8.77 12.76
N ALA A 134 21.24 8.71 11.50
CA ALA A 134 21.92 9.31 10.36
C ALA A 134 21.01 10.31 9.64
N TRP A 135 21.61 11.39 9.14
CA TRP A 135 20.90 12.37 8.33
C TRP A 135 20.69 11.85 6.89
N PRO A 136 19.54 12.15 6.26
CA PRO A 136 19.32 11.81 4.87
C PRO A 136 20.37 12.47 3.97
N ALA A 137 20.88 11.72 3.00
CA ALA A 137 21.70 12.27 1.93
C ALA A 137 20.92 13.38 1.19
N ALA A 138 21.62 14.38 0.65
CA ALA A 138 21.00 15.54 0.00
C ALA A 138 20.00 15.15 -1.11
N THR A 139 20.29 14.09 -1.87
CA THR A 139 19.40 13.54 -2.90
C THR A 139 18.10 12.98 -2.31
N VAL A 140 18.19 12.29 -1.17
CA VAL A 140 17.01 11.75 -0.47
C VAL A 140 16.20 12.89 0.15
N ALA A 141 16.87 13.88 0.75
CA ALA A 141 16.20 15.08 1.27
C ALA A 141 15.45 15.85 0.17
N ALA A 142 16.05 15.99 -1.02
CA ALA A 142 15.38 16.58 -2.17
C ALA A 142 14.17 15.76 -2.61
N GLY A 143 14.28 14.42 -2.64
CA GLY A 143 13.16 13.53 -2.92
C GLY A 143 12.02 13.66 -1.89
N ILE A 144 12.35 13.74 -0.60
CA ILE A 144 11.39 13.99 0.49
C ILE A 144 10.69 15.34 0.29
N ALA A 145 11.43 16.39 -0.03
CA ALA A 145 10.87 17.72 -0.26
C ALA A 145 9.90 17.73 -1.45
N LEU A 146 10.25 17.06 -2.55
CA LEU A 146 9.37 16.90 -3.72
C LEU A 146 8.10 16.11 -3.38
N LEU A 147 8.22 15.03 -2.60
CA LEU A 147 7.07 14.26 -2.12
C LEU A 147 6.13 15.12 -1.27
N VAL A 148 6.67 15.86 -0.29
CA VAL A 148 5.89 16.77 0.57
C VAL A 148 5.20 17.86 -0.26
N ALA A 149 5.91 18.47 -1.22
CA ALA A 149 5.33 19.45 -2.11
C ALA A 149 4.17 18.86 -2.93
N GLY A 150 4.34 17.66 -3.48
CA GLY A 150 3.30 16.93 -4.20
C GLY A 150 2.04 16.69 -3.34
N VAL A 151 2.21 16.31 -2.07
CA VAL A 151 1.09 16.11 -1.13
C VAL A 151 0.36 17.41 -0.86
N VAL A 152 1.10 18.49 -0.56
CA VAL A 152 0.51 19.80 -0.27
C VAL A 152 -0.29 20.31 -1.46
N LEU A 153 0.26 20.21 -2.68
CA LEU A 153 -0.43 20.59 -3.91
C LEU A 153 -1.67 19.72 -4.15
N GLY A 154 -1.56 18.41 -3.96
CA GLY A 154 -2.67 17.47 -4.09
C GLY A 154 -3.83 17.80 -3.14
N VAL A 155 -3.55 17.92 -1.85
CA VAL A 155 -4.56 18.26 -0.84
C VAL A 155 -5.21 19.62 -1.14
N ARG A 156 -4.43 20.63 -1.52
CA ARG A 156 -4.94 21.96 -1.88
C ARG A 156 -5.87 21.94 -3.09
N ALA A 157 -5.61 21.09 -4.08
CA ALA A 157 -6.48 20.95 -5.24
C ALA A 157 -7.86 20.37 -4.87
N PHE A 158 -7.90 19.45 -3.90
CA PHE A 158 -9.16 18.84 -3.43
C PHE A 158 -9.88 19.64 -2.33
N ALA A 159 -9.18 20.56 -1.65
CA ALA A 159 -9.78 21.43 -0.64
C ALA A 159 -10.54 22.64 -1.22
N ARG A 160 -10.50 22.86 -2.55
CA ARG A 160 -11.28 23.92 -3.19
C ARG A 160 -12.74 23.46 -3.34
N PRO A 161 -13.71 24.12 -2.68
CA PRO A 161 -15.12 23.82 -2.89
C PRO A 161 -15.50 24.11 -4.36
N PRO A 162 -16.46 23.38 -4.95
CA PRO A 162 -17.05 23.79 -6.22
C PRO A 162 -17.59 25.21 -6.05
N THR A 163 -17.09 26.13 -6.86
CA THR A 163 -17.55 27.51 -6.89
C THR A 163 -19.07 27.50 -7.06
N CYS A 164 -19.78 28.11 -6.11
CA CYS A 164 -21.24 28.29 -6.18
C CYS A 164 -21.54 29.33 -7.27
N GLU A 165 -21.42 28.92 -8.53
CA GLU A 165 -21.63 29.80 -9.67
C GLU A 165 -22.36 29.09 -10.79
N GLN A 166 -23.37 28.26 -10.50
CA GLN A 166 -24.38 27.82 -11.50
C GLN A 166 -25.80 27.55 -10.93
N VAL A 167 -26.14 28.04 -9.72
CA VAL A 167 -27.53 27.96 -9.18
C VAL A 167 -28.10 29.36 -8.90
N ILE A 168 -27.79 30.32 -9.77
CA ILE A 168 -28.56 31.56 -9.87
C ILE A 168 -28.75 31.85 -11.36
N GLU A 169 -29.72 31.16 -11.95
CA GLU A 169 -30.41 31.73 -13.11
C GLU A 169 -31.85 31.99 -12.65
N PRO A 170 -32.24 33.26 -12.39
CA PRO A 170 -33.62 33.61 -12.14
C PRO A 170 -34.30 33.73 -13.51
N SER A 171 -34.93 32.66 -13.98
CA SER A 171 -35.93 32.79 -15.04
C SER A 171 -37.25 33.25 -14.43
N SER A 172 -37.30 34.53 -14.06
CA SER A 172 -38.54 35.30 -14.08
C SER A 172 -38.85 35.64 -15.54
N GLY A 173 -39.92 35.08 -16.09
CA GLY A 173 -40.41 35.42 -17.42
C GLY A 173 -41.49 34.46 -17.91
N ASP A 174 -42.73 34.91 -17.73
CA ASP A 174 -44.01 34.52 -18.38
C ASP A 174 -44.73 33.23 -17.96
#